data_AF-A0A6M0IEA1-F1
#
_entry.id   AF-A0A6M0IEA1-F1
#
_cell.length_a   1.000
_cell.length_b   1.000
_cell.length_c   1.000
_cell.angle_alpha   90.00
_cell.angle_beta   90.00
_cell.angle_gamma   90.00
#
_symmetry.space_group_name_H-M   'P 1'
#
loop_
_entity.id
_entity.type
_entity.pdbx_description
1 polymer ?
#
loop_
_entity_poly.entity_id
_entity_poly.type
_entity_poly.pdbx_seq_one_letter_code
_entity_poly.pdbx_strand_id
1 'polypeptide(L)' 'MYDTDKDPNQYFYRSDHFNFARFGIPVLFFFDGHHPDYHRPSDTADKIDYAVLKKRATLVFQTAWTLVNSTF' A
#
# COMPACT_ATOMS: atom_id res chain seq x y z
N MET A 1 9.54 9.55 -7.01
CA MET A 1 9.31 9.02 -5.65
C MET A 1 7.90 9.47 -5.29
N TYR A 2 6.98 8.54 -5.02
CA TYR A 2 5.52 8.77 -4.86
C TYR A 2 5.13 9.60 -3.62
N ASP A 3 6.13 10.22 -2.99
CA ASP A 3 6.09 10.70 -1.61
C ASP A 3 6.83 12.04 -1.49
N THR A 4 6.71 12.87 -2.52
CA THR A 4 7.20 14.24 -2.48
C THR A 4 6.01 15.17 -2.38
N ASP A 5 6.14 16.26 -1.62
CA ASP A 5 5.14 17.31 -1.48
C ASP A 5 4.60 17.85 -2.83
N LYS A 6 5.36 17.63 -3.91
CA LYS A 6 5.04 18.06 -5.28
C LYS A 6 4.40 16.98 -6.16
N ASP A 7 4.12 15.77 -5.65
CA ASP A 7 3.40 14.77 -6.43
C ASP A 7 1.95 15.25 -6.64
N PRO A 8 1.49 15.49 -7.89
CA PRO A 8 0.16 16.02 -8.13
C PRO A 8 -0.96 15.08 -7.64
N ASN A 9 -0.69 13.79 -7.49
CA ASN A 9 -1.66 12.82 -7.00
C ASN A 9 -1.76 12.80 -5.48
N GLN A 10 -0.73 13.27 -4.76
CA GLN A 10 -0.69 13.38 -3.29
C GLN A 10 -1.06 12.05 -2.59
N TYR A 11 -0.63 10.90 -3.12
CA TYR A 11 -1.09 9.57 -2.65
C TYR A 11 -0.82 9.32 -1.17
N PHE A 12 0.34 9.75 -0.68
CA PHE A 12 0.71 9.65 0.72
C PHE A 12 -0.34 10.28 1.64
N TYR A 13 -0.82 11.48 1.29
CA TYR A 13 -1.78 12.24 2.10
C TYR A 13 -3.24 11.75 1.99
N ARG A 14 -3.54 10.86 1.02
CA ARG A 14 -4.91 10.47 0.66
C ARG A 14 -5.33 9.09 1.17
N SER A 15 -4.52 8.47 2.03
CA SER A 15 -4.78 7.15 2.61
C SER A 15 -4.65 7.19 4.14
N ASP A 16 -5.24 6.20 4.81
CA ASP A 16 -5.41 6.19 6.28
C ASP A 16 -4.08 6.29 7.05
N HIS A 17 -3.00 5.77 6.48
CA HIS A 17 -1.67 5.77 7.10
C HIS A 17 -1.14 7.19 7.37
N PHE A 18 -1.55 8.19 6.59
CA PHE A 18 -1.12 9.58 6.80
C PHE A 18 -1.44 10.09 8.20
N ASN A 19 -2.60 9.72 8.75
CA ASN A 19 -3.00 10.16 10.09
C ASN A 19 -2.08 9.62 11.19
N PHE A 20 -1.38 8.52 10.95
CA PHE A 20 -0.33 8.00 11.84
C PHE A 20 1.00 8.71 11.59
N ALA A 21 1.39 8.83 10.31
CA ALA A 21 2.64 9.45 9.90
C ALA A 21 2.78 10.90 10.39
N ARG A 22 1.70 11.70 10.33
CA ARG A 22 1.72 13.10 10.80
C ARG A 22 1.98 13.26 12.31
N PHE A 23 1.81 12.20 13.08
CA PHE A 23 2.12 12.15 14.52
C PHE A 23 3.46 11.44 14.80
N GLY A 24 4.29 11.22 13.78
CA GLY A 24 5.62 10.61 13.94
C GLY A 24 5.60 9.10 14.16
N ILE A 25 4.46 8.43 13.98
CA ILE A 25 4.37 6.97 14.03
C ILE A 25 4.91 6.41 12.71
N PRO A 26 5.89 5.49 12.72
CA PRO A 26 6.42 4.89 11.49
C PRO A 26 5.34 4.11 10.73
N VAL A 27 5.33 4.27 9.40
CA VAL A 27 4.37 3.63 8.50
C VAL A 27 5.05 2.94 7.34
N LEU A 28 4.45 1.87 6.85
CA LEU A 28 4.76 1.24 5.56
C LEU A 28 3.48 1.22 4.73
N PHE A 29 3.52 1.78 3.52
CA PHE A 29 2.38 1.86 2.62
C PHE A 29 2.58 0.99 1.37
N PHE A 30 1.94 -0.18 1.34
CA PHE A 30 1.97 -1.09 0.20
C PHE A 30 0.89 -0.68 -0.82
N PHE A 31 1.31 0.02 -1.89
CA PHE A 31 0.40 0.61 -2.87
C PHE A 31 0.81 0.28 -4.30
N ASP A 32 -0.18 0.00 -5.15
CA ASP A 32 0.03 -0.34 -6.57
C ASP A 32 -0.33 0.80 -7.55
N GLY A 33 -0.76 1.95 -7.03
CA GLY A 33 -1.30 3.02 -7.87
C GLY A 33 -2.79 2.88 -8.15
N HIS A 34 -3.29 3.74 -9.04
CA HIS A 34 -4.63 3.61 -9.61
C HIS A 34 -4.65 2.61 -10.77
N HIS A 35 -5.83 2.05 -11.04
CA HIS A 35 -6.10 1.21 -12.21
C HIS A 35 -7.33 1.75 -12.98
N PRO A 36 -7.56 1.34 -14.24
CA PRO A 36 -8.63 1.89 -15.09
C PRO A 36 -10.05 1.75 -14.53
N ASP A 37 -10.23 0.83 -13.60
CA ASP A 37 -11.52 0.53 -12.95
C ASP A 37 -11.69 1.21 -11.58
N TYR A 38 -10.69 1.94 -11.08
CA TYR A 38 -10.75 2.59 -9.77
C TYR A 38 -11.96 3.53 -9.65
N HIS A 39 -12.70 3.43 -8.55
CA HIS A 39 -13.98 4.14 -8.31
C HIS A 39 -15.08 3.86 -9.35
N ARG A 40 -15.07 2.67 -9.98
CA ARG A 40 -16.12 2.26 -10.92
C ARG A 40 -16.74 0.92 -10.50
N PRO A 41 -18.02 0.67 -10.80
CA PRO A 41 -18.66 -0.64 -10.56
C PRO A 41 -17.98 -1.81 -11.27
N SER A 42 -17.12 -1.52 -12.26
CA SER A 42 -16.35 -2.51 -13.00
C SER A 42 -15.09 -2.98 -12.27
N ASP A 43 -14.78 -2.44 -11.09
CA ASP A 43 -13.75 -2.94 -10.18
C ASP A 43 -14.22 -4.23 -9.52
N THR A 44 -13.86 -5.35 -10.15
CA THR A 44 -14.47 -6.66 -9.92
C THR A 44 -13.40 -7.74 -9.85
N ALA A 45 -13.69 -8.80 -9.09
CA ALA A 45 -12.68 -9.80 -8.70
C ALA A 45 -12.08 -10.58 -9.88
N ASP A 46 -12.81 -10.75 -10.97
CA ASP A 46 -12.36 -11.42 -12.20
C ASP A 46 -11.19 -10.71 -12.88
N LYS A 47 -10.96 -9.43 -12.57
CA LYS A 47 -9.86 -8.62 -13.12
C LYS A 47 -8.58 -8.66 -12.27
N ILE A 48 -8.59 -9.35 -11.14
CA ILE A 48 -7.44 -9.43 -10.25
C ILE A 48 -6.37 -10.34 -10.86
N ASP A 49 -5.13 -9.84 -10.96
CA ASP A 49 -3.96 -10.71 -11.14
C ASP A 49 -3.64 -11.43 -9.81
N TYR A 50 -4.18 -12.63 -9.66
CA TYR A 50 -4.01 -13.42 -8.45
C TYR A 50 -2.57 -13.88 -8.21
N ALA A 51 -1.75 -14.01 -9.27
CA ALA A 51 -0.34 -14.37 -9.11
C ALA A 51 0.46 -13.23 -8.47
N VAL A 52 0.19 -12.00 -8.89
CA VAL A 52 0.77 -10.79 -8.29
C VAL A 52 0.21 -10.55 -6.89
N LEU A 53 -1.11 -10.68 -6.70
CA LEU A 53 -1.76 -10.56 -5.38
C LEU A 53 -1.12 -11.50 -4.36
N LYS A 54 -0.92 -12.77 -4.73
CA LYS A 54 -0.25 -13.77 -3.86
C LYS A 54 1.15 -13.31 -3.48
N LYS A 55 1.96 -12.85 -4.43
CA LYS A 55 3.33 -12.36 -4.15
C LYS A 55 3.31 -11.18 -3.17
N ARG A 56 2.39 -10.23 -3.35
CA ARG A 56 2.25 -9.06 -2.46
C ARG A 56 1.79 -9.46 -1.06
N ALA A 57 0.79 -10.32 -0.95
CA ALA A 57 0.31 -10.82 0.33
C ALA A 57 1.42 -11.56 1.10
N THR A 58 2.21 -12.40 0.41
CA THR A 58 3.38 -13.07 0.99
C THR A 58 4.41 -12.06 1.47
N LEU A 59 4.72 -11.03 0.68
CA LEU A 59 5.67 -9.98 1.07
C LEU A 59 5.22 -9.27 2.36
N VAL A 60 3.97 -8.79 2.40
CA VAL A 60 3.42 -8.08 3.57
C VAL A 60 3.48 -8.96 4.82
N PHE A 61 3.08 -10.24 4.69
CA PHE A 61 3.16 -11.20 5.78
C PHE A 61 4.61 -11.41 6.25
N GLN A 62 5.54 -11.65 5.32
CA GLN A 62 6.95 -11.89 5.65
C GLN A 62 7.60 -10.67 6.28
N THR A 63 7.26 -9.45 5.85
CA THR A 63 7.73 -8.21 6.49
C THR A 63 7.30 -8.15 7.95
N ALA A 64 6.00 -8.34 8.23
CA ALA A 64 5.49 -8.33 9.60
C ALA A 64 6.09 -9.45 10.45
N TRP A 65 6.16 -10.67 9.91
CA TRP A 65 6.74 -11.84 10.56
C TRP A 65 8.21 -11.61 10.91
N THR A 66 8.98 -11.07 9.97
CA THR A 66 10.40 -10.77 10.19
C THR A 66 10.56 -9.70 11.23
N LEU A 67 9.76 -8.63 11.19
CA LEU A 67 9.83 -7.52 12.14
C LEU A 67 9.59 -7.98 13.59
N VAL A 68 8.61 -8.86 13.83
CA VAL A 68 8.30 -9.33 15.18
C VAL A 68 9.26 -10.43 15.69
N ASN A 69 9.88 -11.19 14.79
CA ASN A 69 10.79 -12.29 15.15
C ASN A 69 12.28 -11.94 15.04
N SER A 70 12.64 -10.76 14.54
CA SER A 70 14.03 -10.32 14.48
C SER A 70 14.41 -9.72 15.83
N THR A 71 15.52 -10.20 16.40
CA THR A 71 16.14 -9.56 17.55
C THR A 71 16.92 -8.35 17.06
N PHE A 72 16.57 -7.17 17.57
CA PHE A 72 17.31 -5.92 17.34
C PHE A 72 18.37 -5.70 18.41
#